data_AF-A0A2H9LAS4-F1
#
_entry.id   AF-A0A2H9LAS4-F1
#
_cell.length_a   1.000
_cell.length_b   1.000
_cell.length_c   1.000
_cell.angle_alpha   90.00
_cell.angle_beta   90.00
_cell.angle_gamma   90.00
#
_symmetry.space_group_name_H-M   'P 1'
#
loop_
_entity.id
_entity.type
_entity.pdbx_description
1 polymer ?
#
loop_
_entity_poly.entity_id
_entity_poly.type
_entity_poly.pdbx_seq_one_letter_code
_entity_poly.pdbx_strand_id
1 'polypeptide(L)'
;MIEKFFIQEGIKKISLENYLKKELNKAGFCGMAINKTPLVTRIIVSVTRPGLAIGKGGTTIAQLTHNIGEKFKIENPQIEINEIKVPELNAKATLNKIIALIERGFAWKSVAFRTTEDTLRKGAMGIELVLKGKLTGKGGRKMKHRIAKGYMKKAGHLTELVDYAKGTAYTKAGAIGIRLRIIRPGTIFPDKISIQEILDKSKAKAEAAKNVIEVKPALAAVEEVTQALPAAEEKIEVEKPEEKKVEEIKVEPIEHTEEKKIGETKVEHTEKNEKKVQVERKKFARHERNEPKKIENKEKVKEEPKEEKAEHKKENVEKKEERVEGK
;
A
#
# COMPACT_ATOMS: atom_id res chain seq x y z
N MET A 1 -9.13 -9.47 35.74
CA MET A 1 -7.91 -10.04 35.09
C MET A 1 -7.85 -9.69 33.60
N ILE A 2 -8.93 -9.90 32.86
CA ILE A 2 -9.08 -9.67 31.40
C ILE A 2 -8.58 -8.29 30.92
N GLU A 3 -8.90 -7.20 31.62
CA GLU A 3 -8.47 -5.84 31.25
C GLU A 3 -6.94 -5.69 31.19
N LYS A 4 -6.23 -6.26 32.18
CA LYS A 4 -4.76 -6.21 32.25
C LYS A 4 -4.14 -6.92 31.05
N PHE A 5 -4.75 -8.01 30.58
CA PHE A 5 -4.33 -8.73 29.38
C PHE A 5 -4.47 -7.84 28.13
N PHE A 6 -5.64 -7.25 27.86
CA PHE A 6 -5.85 -6.35 26.72
C PHE A 6 -4.90 -5.14 26.74
N ILE A 7 -4.66 -4.55 27.92
CA ILE A 7 -3.72 -3.42 28.06
C ILE A 7 -2.29 -3.88 27.71
N GLN A 8 -1.84 -5.02 28.22
CA GLN A 8 -0.51 -5.57 27.89
C GLN A 8 -0.37 -5.91 26.39
N GLU A 9 -1.41 -6.47 25.76
CA GLU A 9 -1.42 -6.73 24.32
C GLU A 9 -1.35 -5.43 23.49
N GLY A 10 -2.09 -4.40 23.90
CA GLY A 10 -2.05 -3.07 23.28
C GLY A 10 -0.65 -2.45 23.36
N ILE A 11 -0.01 -2.51 24.53
CA ILE A 11 1.37 -2.04 24.74
C ILE A 11 2.36 -2.82 23.86
N LYS A 12 2.24 -4.16 23.79
CA LYS A 12 3.07 -5.00 22.89
C LYS A 12 2.88 -4.60 21.42
N LYS A 13 1.64 -4.43 20.96
CA LYS A 13 1.30 -4.02 19.58
C LYS A 13 1.90 -2.66 19.21
N ILE A 14 1.76 -1.65 20.08
CA ILE A 14 2.31 -0.30 19.84
C ILE A 14 3.84 -0.32 19.85
N SER A 15 4.45 -1.11 20.75
CA SER A 15 5.90 -1.24 20.83
C SER A 15 6.48 -1.92 19.58
N LEU A 16 5.77 -2.91 19.05
CA LEU A 16 6.11 -3.57 17.78
C LEU A 16 5.92 -2.65 16.56
N GLU A 17 4.82 -1.87 16.48
CA GLU A 17 4.64 -0.85 15.41
C GLU A 17 5.79 0.18 15.43
N ASN A 18 6.18 0.64 16.61
CA ASN A 18 7.29 1.59 16.77
C ASN A 18 8.66 1.00 16.41
N TYR A 19 8.88 -0.29 16.64
CA TYR A 19 10.10 -1.00 16.23
C TYR A 19 10.15 -1.15 14.70
N LEU A 20 9.12 -1.74 14.10
CA LEU A 20 9.02 -1.92 12.65
C LEU A 20 9.10 -0.59 11.90
N LYS A 21 8.50 0.48 12.41
CA LYS A 21 8.58 1.82 11.82
C LYS A 21 10.02 2.37 11.76
N LYS A 22 10.90 2.00 12.71
CA LYS A 22 12.32 2.41 12.69
C LYS A 22 13.11 1.61 11.67
N GLU A 23 13.03 0.28 11.73
CA GLU A 23 13.77 -0.63 10.84
C GLU A 23 13.33 -0.47 9.38
N LEU A 24 12.01 -0.52 9.13
CA LEU A 24 11.42 -0.45 7.79
C LEU A 24 11.15 0.99 7.31
N ASN A 25 11.77 1.99 7.93
CA ASN A 25 11.70 3.38 7.46
C ASN A 25 12.17 3.48 5.99
N LYS A 26 13.25 2.77 5.64
CA LYS A 26 13.79 2.70 4.27
C LYS A 26 12.78 2.13 3.26
N ALA A 27 12.00 1.11 3.64
CA ALA A 27 10.98 0.47 2.80
C ALA A 27 9.64 1.23 2.75
N GLY A 28 9.46 2.25 3.60
CA GLY A 28 8.22 3.02 3.72
C GLY A 28 7.13 2.22 4.43
N PHE A 29 7.33 1.96 5.72
CA PHE A 29 6.33 1.36 6.61
C PHE A 29 5.05 2.21 6.69
N CYS A 30 3.90 1.57 6.48
CA CYS A 30 2.59 2.24 6.46
C CYS A 30 1.59 1.66 7.46
N GLY A 31 1.77 0.43 7.92
CA GLY A 31 0.89 -0.14 8.95
C GLY A 31 1.22 -1.60 9.22
N MET A 32 0.60 -2.13 10.28
CA MET A 32 0.74 -3.51 10.71
C MET A 32 -0.62 -4.03 11.21
N ALA A 33 -0.98 -5.23 10.78
CA ALA A 33 -1.99 -6.05 11.42
C ALA A 33 -1.30 -7.25 12.12
N ILE A 34 -1.86 -7.70 13.24
CA ILE A 34 -1.36 -8.87 13.97
C ILE A 34 -2.53 -9.84 14.06
N ASN A 35 -2.39 -11.00 13.45
CA ASN A 35 -3.35 -12.10 13.50
C ASN A 35 -2.73 -13.21 14.34
N LYS A 36 -3.25 -13.41 15.55
CA LYS A 36 -2.79 -14.47 16.44
C LYS A 36 -3.56 -15.74 16.16
N THR A 37 -2.84 -16.81 15.84
CA THR A 37 -3.37 -18.18 15.84
C THR A 37 -2.71 -18.94 16.98
N PRO A 38 -3.30 -20.05 17.50
CA PRO A 38 -2.73 -20.78 18.63
C PRO A 38 -1.30 -21.30 18.41
N LEU A 39 -0.89 -21.53 17.16
CA LEU A 39 0.43 -22.08 16.81
C LEU A 39 1.44 -21.01 16.34
N VAL A 40 0.95 -19.90 15.78
CA VAL A 40 1.75 -18.91 15.03
C VAL A 40 1.16 -17.51 15.18
N THR A 41 2.00 -16.52 15.43
CA THR A 41 1.61 -15.10 15.35
C THR A 41 1.96 -14.55 13.96
N ARG A 42 0.95 -14.34 13.10
CA ARG A 42 1.13 -13.74 11.77
C ARG A 42 1.11 -12.21 11.87
N ILE A 43 2.18 -11.56 11.42
CA ILE A 43 2.38 -10.11 11.46
C ILE A 43 2.36 -9.62 10.01
N ILE A 44 1.23 -9.06 9.57
CA ILE A 44 1.05 -8.55 8.22
C ILE A 44 1.51 -7.09 8.19
N VAL A 45 2.62 -6.82 7.53
CA VAL A 45 3.26 -5.50 7.44
C VAL A 45 2.97 -4.88 6.08
N SER A 46 2.30 -3.72 6.08
CA SER A 46 1.98 -2.98 4.85
C SER A 46 3.09 -1.97 4.52
N VAL A 47 3.71 -2.12 3.34
CA VAL A 47 4.86 -1.31 2.88
C VAL A 47 4.66 -0.73 1.48
N THR A 48 5.43 0.31 1.16
CA THR A 48 5.46 0.89 -0.20
C THR A 48 6.43 0.19 -1.17
N ARG A 49 7.44 -0.51 -0.65
CA ARG A 49 8.51 -1.12 -1.46
C ARG A 49 8.89 -2.49 -0.87
N PRO A 50 8.22 -3.59 -1.28
CA PRO A 50 8.36 -4.91 -0.66
C PRO A 50 9.79 -5.47 -0.74
N GLY A 51 10.46 -5.35 -1.89
CA GLY A 51 11.84 -5.85 -2.05
C GLY A 51 12.85 -5.27 -1.06
N LEU A 52 12.65 -4.04 -0.59
CA LEU A 52 13.53 -3.41 0.41
C LEU A 52 13.18 -3.79 1.86
N ALA A 53 11.99 -4.36 2.10
CA ALA A 53 11.61 -4.95 3.39
C ALA A 53 12.05 -6.41 3.51
N ILE A 54 12.03 -7.17 2.41
CA ILE A 54 12.59 -8.54 2.33
C ILE A 54 14.12 -8.51 2.48
N GLY A 55 14.77 -7.55 1.81
CA GLY A 55 16.22 -7.44 1.73
C GLY A 55 16.84 -8.37 0.67
N LYS A 56 18.17 -8.33 0.55
CA LYS A 56 18.90 -9.25 -0.36
C LYS A 56 18.73 -10.69 0.16
N GLY A 57 18.23 -11.59 -0.68
CA GLY A 57 18.07 -13.02 -0.32
C GLY A 57 17.21 -13.30 0.92
N GLY A 58 16.33 -12.39 1.33
CA GLY A 58 15.51 -12.56 2.53
C GLY A 58 16.23 -12.31 3.87
N THR A 59 17.49 -11.86 3.88
CA THR A 59 18.25 -11.67 5.13
C THR A 59 17.57 -10.68 6.09
N THR A 60 16.97 -9.60 5.57
CA THR A 60 16.35 -8.56 6.43
C THR A 60 15.07 -9.06 7.08
N ILE A 61 14.21 -9.81 6.37
CA ILE A 61 13.02 -10.40 6.97
C ILE A 61 13.35 -11.52 7.97
N ALA A 62 14.39 -12.32 7.72
CA ALA A 62 14.88 -13.31 8.67
C ALA A 62 15.39 -12.66 9.98
N GLN A 63 16.23 -11.62 9.86
CA GLN A 63 16.71 -10.82 11.00
C GLN A 63 15.56 -10.18 11.79
N LEU A 64 14.58 -9.58 11.10
CA LEU A 64 13.40 -9.00 11.75
C LEU A 64 12.59 -10.06 12.50
N THR A 65 12.42 -11.25 11.93
CA THR A 65 11.66 -12.35 12.55
C THR A 65 12.32 -12.83 13.84
N HIS A 66 13.63 -13.05 13.81
CA HIS A 66 14.44 -13.42 14.97
C HIS A 66 14.41 -12.33 16.07
N ASN A 67 14.72 -11.08 15.70
CA ASN A 67 14.70 -9.94 16.62
C ASN A 67 13.33 -9.72 17.28
N ILE A 68 12.22 -10.01 16.57
CA ILE A 68 10.87 -9.87 17.11
C ILE A 68 10.55 -10.98 18.11
N GLY A 69 10.95 -12.22 17.81
CA GLY A 69 10.81 -13.35 18.73
C GLY A 69 11.52 -13.08 20.07
N GLU A 70 12.80 -12.75 20.02
CA GLU A 70 13.61 -12.48 21.22
C GLU A 70 13.10 -11.26 22.02
N LYS A 71 12.91 -10.12 21.34
CA LYS A 71 12.66 -8.85 22.02
C LYS A 71 11.25 -8.70 22.56
N PHE A 72 10.25 -9.25 21.88
CA PHE A 72 8.85 -9.13 22.28
C PHE A 72 8.29 -10.40 22.93
N LYS A 73 9.11 -11.47 23.00
CA LYS A 73 8.72 -12.80 23.52
C LYS A 73 7.41 -13.27 22.87
N ILE A 74 7.42 -13.24 21.54
CA ILE A 74 6.32 -13.74 20.70
C ILE A 74 6.72 -15.13 20.24
N GLU A 75 5.89 -16.11 20.53
CA GLU A 75 6.05 -17.49 20.05
C GLU A 75 5.77 -17.53 18.54
N ASN A 76 6.69 -18.15 17.80
CA ASN A 76 6.62 -18.38 16.36
C ASN A 76 6.08 -17.19 15.55
N PRO A 77 6.78 -16.04 15.53
CA PRO A 77 6.39 -14.91 14.69
C PRO A 77 6.61 -15.27 13.21
N GLN A 78 5.59 -15.04 12.38
CA GLN A 78 5.72 -15.08 10.92
C GLN A 78 5.40 -13.70 10.36
N ILE A 79 6.34 -13.12 9.61
CA ILE A 79 6.17 -11.80 8.99
C ILE A 79 5.68 -11.99 7.55
N GLU A 80 4.55 -11.38 7.23
CA GLU A 80 3.99 -11.32 5.87
C GLU A 80 4.07 -9.89 5.36
N ILE A 81 4.53 -9.68 4.12
CA ILE A 81 4.70 -8.34 3.55
C ILE A 81 3.59 -8.09 2.53
N ASN A 82 2.71 -7.14 2.86
CA ASN A 82 1.64 -6.68 1.98
C ASN A 82 2.07 -5.39 1.25
N GLU A 83 1.86 -5.34 -0.06
CA GLU A 83 2.19 -4.17 -0.88
C GLU A 83 1.01 -3.20 -1.02
N ILE A 84 1.27 -1.90 -0.85
CA ILE A 84 0.28 -0.85 -1.09
C ILE A 84 0.28 -0.47 -2.57
N LYS A 85 -0.71 -0.98 -3.33
CA LYS A 85 -0.88 -0.76 -4.77
C LYS A 85 -0.80 0.71 -5.23
N VAL A 86 -1.33 1.65 -4.43
CA VAL A 86 -1.27 3.09 -4.72
C VAL A 86 -0.83 3.86 -3.46
N PRO A 87 0.48 4.11 -3.29
CA PRO A 87 1.01 4.79 -2.11
C PRO A 87 0.42 6.18 -1.89
N GLU A 88 0.13 6.95 -2.95
CA GLU A 88 -0.39 8.32 -2.86
C GLU A 88 -1.70 8.43 -2.07
N LEU A 89 -2.56 7.39 -2.13
CA LEU A 89 -3.87 7.36 -1.45
C LEU A 89 -3.79 7.02 0.04
N ASN A 90 -2.62 6.60 0.54
CA ASN A 90 -2.41 6.25 1.95
C ASN A 90 -1.67 7.40 2.67
N ALA A 91 -2.26 7.93 3.75
CA ALA A 91 -1.71 9.12 4.39
C ALA A 91 -0.34 8.87 5.04
N LYS A 92 -0.08 7.67 5.59
CA LYS A 92 1.23 7.32 6.18
C LYS A 92 2.30 7.16 5.10
N ALA A 93 1.98 6.54 3.97
CA ALA A 93 2.89 6.39 2.82
C ALA A 93 3.32 7.76 2.26
N THR A 94 2.32 8.60 1.93
CA THR A 94 2.53 9.95 1.38
C THR A 94 3.27 10.86 2.36
N LEU A 95 3.00 10.75 3.66
CA LEU A 95 3.75 11.47 4.70
C LEU A 95 5.24 11.09 4.70
N ASN A 96 5.57 9.80 4.66
CA ASN A 96 6.97 9.35 4.63
C ASN A 96 7.71 9.87 3.38
N LYS A 97 7.01 9.90 2.22
CA LYS A 97 7.51 10.49 0.96
C LYS A 97 7.82 11.99 1.11
N ILE A 98 6.92 12.76 1.74
CA ILE A 98 7.13 14.20 2.02
C ILE A 98 8.33 14.42 2.96
N ILE A 99 8.41 13.64 4.05
CA ILE A 99 9.50 13.74 5.04
C ILE A 99 10.85 13.50 4.35
N ALA A 100 10.99 12.40 3.62
CA ALA A 100 12.24 12.06 2.92
C ALA A 100 12.67 13.12 1.89
N LEU A 101 11.72 13.81 1.23
CA LEU A 101 12.03 14.90 0.31
C LEU A 101 12.49 16.18 1.04
N ILE A 102 11.85 16.53 2.15
CA ILE A 102 12.24 17.70 2.95
C ILE A 102 13.59 17.49 3.64
N GLU A 103 13.87 16.28 4.14
CA GLU A 103 15.17 15.92 4.76
C GLU A 103 16.32 15.91 3.74
N ARG A 104 16.04 15.55 2.48
CA ARG A 104 16.98 15.73 1.35
C ARG A 104 17.23 17.19 0.94
N GLY A 105 16.53 18.15 1.55
CA GLY A 105 16.70 19.58 1.28
C GLY A 105 15.86 20.14 0.13
N PHE A 106 14.89 19.39 -0.41
CA PHE A 106 13.96 19.95 -1.40
C PHE A 106 13.08 21.04 -0.77
N ALA A 107 12.84 22.12 -1.51
CA ALA A 107 12.03 23.24 -1.04
C ALA A 107 10.61 22.79 -0.65
N TRP A 108 10.23 22.98 0.61
CA TRP A 108 8.98 22.49 1.18
C TRP A 108 7.73 22.94 0.41
N LYS A 109 7.73 24.14 -0.18
CA LYS A 109 6.64 24.62 -1.05
C LYS A 109 6.44 23.69 -2.25
N SER A 110 7.52 23.42 -2.99
CA SER A 110 7.50 22.56 -4.18
C SER A 110 7.05 21.14 -3.83
N VAL A 111 7.63 20.56 -2.77
CA VAL A 111 7.24 19.22 -2.27
C VAL A 111 5.75 19.18 -1.91
N ALA A 112 5.25 20.20 -1.21
CA ALA A 112 3.86 20.26 -0.77
C ALA A 112 2.87 20.41 -1.95
N PHE A 113 3.11 21.34 -2.87
CA PHE A 113 2.25 21.52 -4.05
C PHE A 113 2.28 20.30 -4.97
N ARG A 114 3.46 19.76 -5.26
CA ARG A 114 3.61 18.54 -6.09
C ARG A 114 2.89 17.35 -5.47
N THR A 115 3.08 17.09 -4.17
CA THR A 115 2.42 15.96 -3.50
C THR A 115 0.90 16.12 -3.45
N THR A 116 0.42 17.36 -3.27
CA THR A 116 -1.01 17.69 -3.33
C THR A 116 -1.59 17.36 -4.71
N GLU A 117 -0.89 17.75 -5.78
CA GLU A 117 -1.30 17.52 -7.16
C GLU A 117 -1.24 16.03 -7.56
N ASP A 118 -0.15 15.36 -7.24
CA ASP A 118 0.04 13.92 -7.47
C ASP A 118 -1.08 13.10 -6.78
N THR A 119 -1.49 13.49 -5.57
CA THR A 119 -2.54 12.79 -4.81
C THR A 119 -3.93 13.00 -5.41
N LEU A 120 -4.25 14.22 -5.85
CA LEU A 120 -5.50 14.48 -6.59
C LEU A 120 -5.55 13.73 -7.91
N ARG A 121 -4.43 13.72 -8.67
CA ARG A 121 -4.30 12.99 -9.94
C ARG A 121 -4.49 11.47 -9.79
N LYS A 122 -4.19 10.92 -8.61
CA LYS A 122 -4.45 9.51 -8.27
C LYS A 122 -5.87 9.23 -7.77
N GLY A 123 -6.78 10.21 -7.82
CA GLY A 123 -8.21 10.04 -7.55
C GLY A 123 -8.64 10.28 -6.10
N ALA A 124 -7.80 10.90 -5.25
CA ALA A 124 -8.25 11.31 -3.92
C ALA A 124 -9.33 12.40 -4.01
N MET A 125 -10.45 12.24 -3.27
CA MET A 125 -11.54 13.23 -3.27
C MET A 125 -11.13 14.57 -2.66
N GLY A 126 -10.12 14.55 -1.79
CA GLY A 126 -9.45 15.75 -1.29
C GLY A 126 -8.33 15.45 -0.33
N ILE A 127 -7.50 16.48 -0.12
CA ILE A 127 -6.27 16.43 0.68
C ILE A 127 -6.13 17.73 1.47
N GLU A 128 -5.69 17.62 2.73
CA GLU A 128 -5.25 18.75 3.55
C GLU A 128 -3.86 18.45 4.12
N LEU A 129 -2.89 19.26 3.71
CA LEU A 129 -1.51 19.22 4.17
C LEU A 129 -1.22 20.48 5.01
N VAL A 130 -0.84 20.28 6.27
CA VAL A 130 -0.49 21.36 7.20
C VAL A 130 0.96 21.19 7.66
N LEU A 131 1.80 22.13 7.25
CA LEU A 131 3.19 22.26 7.67
C LEU A 131 3.30 23.29 8.79
N LYS A 132 4.09 22.98 9.83
CA LYS A 132 4.35 23.87 10.98
C LYS A 132 5.83 23.80 11.36
N GLY A 133 6.46 24.95 11.56
CA GLY A 133 7.82 25.01 12.12
C GLY A 133 8.69 26.05 11.44
N LYS A 134 10.00 25.78 11.40
CA LYS A 134 10.99 26.64 10.74
C LYS A 134 10.96 26.41 9.22
N LEU A 135 9.97 27.01 8.56
CA LEU A 135 9.77 26.87 7.11
C LEU A 135 10.66 27.85 6.29
N THR A 136 11.05 29.00 6.85
CA THR A 136 11.88 29.97 6.13
C THR A 136 12.78 30.77 7.07
N GLY A 137 14.02 31.02 6.65
CA GLY A 137 14.96 31.99 7.22
C GLY A 137 15.49 31.75 8.65
N LYS A 138 16.64 32.38 8.96
CA LYS A 138 16.99 32.72 10.36
C LYS A 138 15.99 33.78 10.83
N GLY A 139 15.16 33.45 11.83
CA GLY A 139 14.13 34.36 12.36
C GLY A 139 12.68 33.96 12.07
N GLY A 140 12.44 32.87 11.33
CA GLY A 140 11.08 32.37 11.08
C GLY A 140 10.31 32.06 12.37
N ARG A 141 9.36 32.94 12.74
CA ARG A 141 8.25 32.63 13.68
C ARG A 141 7.61 31.30 13.27
N LYS A 142 6.97 30.60 14.22
CA LYS A 142 6.28 29.30 14.02
C LYS A 142 5.19 29.39 12.94
N MET A 143 5.58 29.37 11.66
CA MET A 143 4.68 29.62 10.55
C MET A 143 3.91 28.34 10.25
N LYS A 144 2.59 28.46 10.24
CA LYS A 144 1.66 27.38 9.88
C LYS A 144 1.23 27.62 8.43
N HIS A 145 1.70 26.79 7.51
CA HIS A 145 1.19 26.79 6.15
C HIS A 145 0.18 25.65 5.98
N ARG A 146 -0.97 25.94 5.38
CA ARG A 146 -2.04 24.98 5.12
C ARG A 146 -2.38 25.01 3.63
N ILE A 147 -2.17 23.89 2.97
CA ILE A 147 -2.62 23.64 1.59
C ILE A 147 -3.78 22.66 1.70
N ALA A 148 -4.92 23.00 1.11
CA ALA A 148 -6.06 22.11 1.00
C ALA A 148 -6.60 22.18 -0.43
N LYS A 149 -6.87 21.03 -1.04
CA LYS A 149 -7.52 20.90 -2.35
C LYS A 149 -8.58 19.80 -2.29
N GLY A 150 -9.64 19.95 -3.07
CA GLY A 150 -10.76 19.01 -3.09
C GLY A 150 -11.64 19.09 -1.84
N TYR A 151 -12.44 18.04 -1.62
CA TYR A 151 -13.40 17.95 -0.53
C TYR A 151 -12.74 17.48 0.77
N MET A 152 -13.03 18.12 1.91
CA MET A 152 -12.42 17.76 3.21
C MET A 152 -13.37 18.02 4.38
N LYS A 153 -13.91 16.94 4.96
CA LYS A 153 -14.65 17.01 6.23
C LYS A 153 -13.70 17.13 7.43
N LYS A 154 -14.16 17.75 8.51
CA LYS A 154 -13.33 18.11 9.67
C LYS A 154 -13.95 17.82 11.04
N ALA A 155 -15.23 17.47 11.11
CA ALA A 155 -16.02 17.38 12.33
C ALA A 155 -16.90 16.13 12.33
N GLY A 156 -17.27 15.67 13.52
CA GLY A 156 -18.07 14.46 13.74
C GLY A 156 -17.34 13.16 13.41
N HIS A 157 -18.08 12.05 13.56
CA HIS A 157 -17.66 10.66 13.25
C HIS A 157 -17.12 10.50 11.82
N LEU A 158 -17.54 11.38 10.91
CA LEU A 158 -17.05 11.53 9.54
C LEU A 158 -15.54 11.70 9.43
N THR A 159 -14.87 12.10 10.51
CA THR A 159 -13.41 12.21 10.61
C THR A 159 -12.71 10.84 10.58
N GLU A 160 -13.39 9.76 10.98
CA GLU A 160 -12.82 8.40 10.98
C GLU A 160 -12.64 7.83 9.57
N LEU A 161 -13.47 8.30 8.62
CA LEU A 161 -13.34 7.99 7.19
C LEU A 161 -12.17 8.74 6.52
N VAL A 162 -11.52 9.67 7.22
CA VAL A 162 -10.39 10.47 6.71
C VAL A 162 -9.07 9.83 7.16
N ASP A 163 -8.27 9.37 6.20
CA ASP A 163 -6.93 8.83 6.49
C ASP A 163 -6.03 9.95 7.01
N TYR A 164 -5.52 9.80 8.23
CA TYR A 164 -4.77 10.84 8.96
C TYR A 164 -3.37 10.37 9.36
N ALA A 165 -2.37 11.17 9.01
CA ALA A 165 -0.99 10.94 9.39
C ALA A 165 -0.33 12.20 9.97
N LYS A 166 0.53 12.00 10.98
CA LYS A 166 1.39 13.04 11.56
C LYS A 166 2.84 12.57 11.60
N GLY A 167 3.77 13.47 11.33
CA GLY A 167 5.20 13.20 11.37
C GLY A 167 6.03 14.46 11.52
N THR A 168 7.33 14.27 11.71
CA THR A 168 8.31 15.35 11.86
C THR A 168 9.45 15.07 10.89
N ALA A 169 9.82 16.07 10.10
CA ALA A 169 11.01 16.05 9.26
C ALA A 169 12.14 16.82 9.96
N TYR A 170 13.35 16.26 9.98
CA TYR A 170 14.52 16.85 10.61
C TYR A 170 15.45 17.48 9.57
N THR A 171 15.40 18.81 9.45
CA THR A 171 16.28 19.56 8.53
C THR A 171 17.43 20.21 9.28
N LYS A 172 18.49 20.63 8.56
CA LYS A 172 19.62 21.40 9.13
C LYS A 172 19.19 22.69 9.86
N ALA A 173 18.05 23.28 9.50
CA ALA A 173 17.50 24.46 10.17
C ALA A 173 16.70 24.13 11.46
N GLY A 174 16.27 22.87 11.60
CA GLY A 174 15.48 22.35 12.71
C GLY A 174 14.32 21.45 12.26
N ALA A 175 13.44 21.12 13.21
CA ALA A 175 12.29 20.26 12.99
C ALA A 175 11.11 20.98 12.30
N ILE A 176 10.48 20.30 11.34
CA ILE A 176 9.23 20.70 10.69
C ILE A 176 8.17 19.63 10.98
N GLY A 177 7.09 20.03 11.66
CA GLY A 177 5.94 19.17 11.92
C GLY A 177 4.98 19.17 10.73
N ILE A 178 4.57 17.97 10.32
CA ILE A 178 3.74 17.72 9.16
C ILE A 178 2.48 16.98 9.61
N ARG A 179 1.31 17.47 9.21
CA ARG A 179 0.03 16.78 9.36
C ARG A 179 -0.64 16.66 8.00
N LEU A 180 -1.10 15.46 7.67
CA LEU A 180 -1.70 15.13 6.39
C LEU A 180 -3.05 14.44 6.63
N ARG A 181 -4.07 14.86 5.89
CA ARG A 181 -5.41 14.25 5.82
C ARG A 181 -5.71 13.95 4.36
N ILE A 182 -6.16 12.74 4.05
CA ILE A 182 -6.55 12.29 2.71
C ILE A 182 -7.93 11.63 2.80
N ILE A 183 -8.84 11.97 1.89
CA ILE A 183 -10.07 11.20 1.66
C ILE A 183 -9.85 10.33 0.43
N ARG A 184 -10.02 9.02 0.60
CA ARG A 184 -9.82 8.02 -0.44
C ARG A 184 -10.94 8.12 -1.51
N PRO A 185 -10.70 7.68 -2.76
CA PRO A 185 -11.78 7.50 -3.73
C PRO A 185 -12.87 6.57 -3.16
N GLY A 186 -14.12 6.84 -3.53
CA GLY A 186 -15.26 5.99 -3.16
C GLY A 186 -15.72 6.10 -1.70
N THR A 187 -15.16 7.00 -0.89
CA THR A 187 -15.69 7.27 0.46
C THR A 187 -17.06 7.94 0.39
N ILE A 188 -18.12 7.15 0.57
CA ILE A 188 -19.49 7.63 0.68
C ILE A 188 -19.65 8.32 2.04
N PHE A 189 -20.23 9.52 2.04
CA PHE A 189 -20.60 10.23 3.26
C PHE A 189 -22.13 10.17 3.41
N PRO A 190 -22.68 9.97 4.63
CA PRO A 190 -24.12 9.84 4.85
C PRO A 190 -24.94 11.06 4.37
N ASP A 191 -24.37 12.27 4.40
CA ASP A 191 -24.98 13.49 3.89
C ASP A 191 -25.19 13.48 2.36
N LYS A 192 -24.50 12.59 1.63
CA LYS A 192 -24.61 12.45 0.17
C LYS A 192 -25.51 11.26 -0.16
N ILE A 193 -26.78 11.56 -0.36
CA ILE A 193 -27.80 10.58 -0.75
C ILE A 193 -27.92 10.56 -2.29
N SER A 194 -27.68 9.41 -2.91
CA SER A 194 -27.93 9.18 -4.33
C SER A 194 -29.43 8.98 -4.58
N ILE A 195 -30.10 9.93 -5.25
CA ILE A 195 -31.54 9.83 -5.53
C ILE A 195 -31.87 8.60 -6.41
N GLN A 196 -30.99 8.26 -7.36
CA GLN A 196 -31.13 7.09 -8.23
C GLN A 196 -31.17 5.78 -7.41
N GLU A 197 -30.28 5.61 -6.44
CA GLU A 197 -30.30 4.42 -5.57
C GLU A 197 -31.59 4.29 -4.75
N ILE A 198 -32.24 5.40 -4.38
CA ILE A 198 -33.54 5.36 -3.70
C ILE A 198 -34.63 4.94 -4.68
N LEU A 199 -34.63 5.49 -5.90
CA LEU A 199 -35.58 5.11 -6.94
C LEU A 199 -35.44 3.62 -7.27
N ASP A 200 -34.23 3.10 -7.43
CA ASP A 200 -33.98 1.69 -7.76
C ASP A 200 -34.36 0.76 -6.60
N LYS A 201 -34.06 1.14 -5.35
CA LYS A 201 -34.55 0.41 -4.15
C LYS A 201 -36.08 0.44 -4.04
N SER A 202 -36.73 1.54 -4.41
CA SER A 202 -38.20 1.64 -4.40
C SER A 202 -38.85 0.81 -5.51
N LYS A 203 -38.26 0.78 -6.71
CA LYS A 203 -38.69 -0.08 -7.83
C LYS A 203 -38.53 -1.55 -7.49
N ALA A 204 -37.35 -1.97 -7.02
CA ALA A 204 -37.10 -3.36 -6.60
C ALA A 204 -38.06 -3.80 -5.49
N LYS A 205 -38.41 -2.90 -4.56
CA LYS A 205 -39.40 -3.19 -3.51
C LYS A 205 -40.84 -3.26 -4.03
N ALA A 206 -41.20 -2.46 -5.04
CA ALA A 206 -42.49 -2.54 -5.73
C ALA A 206 -42.60 -3.78 -6.62
N GLU A 207 -41.50 -4.22 -7.23
CA GLU A 207 -41.40 -5.42 -8.06
C GLU A 207 -41.46 -6.69 -7.20
N ALA A 208 -40.75 -6.71 -6.06
CA ALA A 208 -40.91 -7.75 -5.05
C ALA A 208 -42.35 -7.81 -4.48
N ALA A 209 -43.02 -6.67 -4.31
CA ALA A 209 -44.41 -6.63 -3.87
C ALA A 209 -45.39 -7.18 -4.93
N LYS A 210 -45.11 -6.99 -6.23
CA LYS A 210 -45.89 -7.61 -7.31
C LYS A 210 -45.72 -9.13 -7.36
N ASN A 211 -44.48 -9.62 -7.24
CA ASN A 211 -44.21 -11.06 -7.23
C ASN A 211 -44.84 -11.79 -6.02
N VAL A 212 -45.09 -11.10 -4.90
CA VAL A 212 -45.83 -11.68 -3.75
C VAL A 212 -47.35 -11.79 -4.02
N ILE A 213 -47.89 -10.97 -4.93
CA ILE A 213 -49.32 -11.04 -5.31
C ILE A 213 -49.57 -12.20 -6.28
N GLU A 214 -48.62 -12.50 -7.18
CA GLU A 214 -48.74 -13.60 -8.15
C GLU A 214 -48.59 -15.02 -7.57
N VAL A 215 -48.04 -15.17 -6.35
CA VAL A 215 -47.96 -16.47 -5.66
C VAL A 215 -49.21 -16.76 -4.80
N LYS A 216 -50.13 -15.79 -4.64
CA LYS A 216 -51.37 -15.94 -3.85
C LYS A 216 -52.67 -16.38 -4.56
N PRO A 217 -52.80 -16.52 -5.89
CA PRO A 217 -53.99 -17.10 -6.51
C PRO A 217 -53.89 -18.63 -6.70
N ALA A 218 -52.77 -19.27 -6.34
CA ALA A 218 -52.50 -20.68 -6.65
C ALA A 218 -52.83 -21.68 -5.51
N LEU A 219 -53.25 -21.22 -4.32
CA LEU A 219 -53.60 -22.08 -3.18
C LEU A 219 -55.07 -21.96 -2.71
N ALA A 220 -55.90 -21.20 -3.42
CA ALA A 220 -57.28 -20.90 -3.00
C ALA A 220 -58.36 -21.71 -3.76
N ALA A 221 -58.00 -22.89 -4.29
CA ALA A 221 -58.85 -23.64 -5.22
C ALA A 221 -58.90 -25.17 -4.98
N VAL A 222 -58.61 -25.66 -3.76
CA VAL A 222 -58.90 -27.06 -3.35
C VAL A 222 -59.28 -27.15 -1.85
N GLU A 223 -60.25 -26.37 -1.38
CA GLU A 223 -60.85 -26.55 -0.04
C GLU A 223 -62.38 -26.49 -0.10
N GLU A 224 -63.00 -27.42 -0.83
CA GLU A 224 -64.44 -27.65 -0.73
C GLU A 224 -64.85 -29.12 -1.00
N VAL A 225 -64.23 -30.08 -0.29
CA VAL A 225 -64.91 -31.31 0.18
C VAL A 225 -64.28 -31.74 1.51
N THR A 226 -65.00 -31.53 2.62
CA THR A 226 -64.70 -32.17 3.91
C THR A 226 -65.81 -33.14 4.26
N GLN A 227 -65.49 -34.41 4.52
CA GLN A 227 -66.29 -35.31 5.35
C GLN A 227 -65.52 -36.60 5.72
N ALA A 228 -65.86 -37.16 6.88
CA ALA A 228 -65.42 -38.44 7.48
C ALA A 228 -64.03 -38.53 8.17
N LEU A 229 -64.07 -38.41 9.50
CA LEU A 229 -63.19 -39.05 10.50
C LEU A 229 -63.45 -40.59 10.57
N PRO A 230 -62.71 -41.40 11.35
CA PRO A 230 -61.29 -41.36 11.80
C PRO A 230 -60.55 -42.73 11.68
N ALA A 231 -59.23 -42.81 11.97
CA ALA A 231 -58.60 -43.75 12.94
C ALA A 231 -57.08 -44.02 12.75
N ALA A 232 -56.35 -43.93 13.88
CA ALA A 232 -55.17 -44.70 14.32
C ALA A 232 -53.77 -44.62 13.64
N GLU A 233 -52.75 -44.51 14.53
CA GLU A 233 -51.34 -44.99 14.43
C GLU A 233 -50.37 -44.36 13.40
N GLU A 234 -49.07 -44.12 13.66
CA GLU A 234 -48.32 -43.97 14.93
C GLU A 234 -47.03 -43.12 14.71
N LYS A 235 -46.43 -42.64 15.82
CA LYS A 235 -45.05 -42.08 16.04
C LYS A 235 -44.09 -41.86 14.85
N ILE A 236 -43.44 -40.69 14.83
CA ILE A 236 -42.04 -40.53 14.35
C ILE A 236 -41.26 -39.63 15.32
N GLU A 237 -40.18 -40.19 15.90
CA GLU A 237 -39.09 -39.44 16.54
C GLU A 237 -37.82 -39.44 15.65
N VAL A 238 -36.93 -38.52 16.00
CA VAL A 238 -35.70 -38.04 15.37
C VAL A 238 -34.64 -39.14 15.08
N GLU A 239 -33.96 -39.11 13.92
CA GLU A 239 -32.49 -38.83 13.75
C GLU A 239 -31.92 -39.13 12.33
N LYS A 240 -30.71 -38.60 12.07
CA LYS A 240 -29.88 -38.67 10.84
C LYS A 240 -28.76 -39.73 11.00
N PRO A 241 -27.81 -39.90 10.05
CA PRO A 241 -27.90 -40.24 8.62
C PRO A 241 -26.94 -41.41 8.22
N GLU A 242 -27.01 -41.95 6.99
CA GLU A 242 -25.88 -42.26 6.06
C GLU A 242 -26.18 -43.32 4.95
N GLU A 243 -25.50 -43.11 3.82
CA GLU A 243 -25.12 -43.98 2.66
C GLU A 243 -25.98 -45.16 2.11
N LYS A 244 -26.04 -45.25 0.75
CA LYS A 244 -26.14 -46.52 -0.01
C LYS A 244 -25.64 -46.45 -1.47
N LYS A 245 -25.26 -47.61 -2.04
CA LYS A 245 -24.22 -47.83 -3.09
C LYS A 245 -24.43 -49.19 -3.83
N VAL A 246 -23.96 -49.49 -5.06
CA VAL A 246 -23.39 -48.66 -6.18
C VAL A 246 -24.28 -48.76 -7.44
N GLU A 247 -24.20 -49.67 -8.43
CA GLU A 247 -23.24 -50.75 -8.80
C GLU A 247 -23.40 -51.16 -10.30
N GLU A 248 -22.36 -51.76 -10.93
CA GLU A 248 -22.22 -52.01 -12.39
C GLU A 248 -22.17 -50.71 -13.26
N ILE A 249 -21.82 -50.67 -14.57
CA ILE A 249 -21.64 -51.72 -15.61
C ILE A 249 -20.44 -51.44 -16.56
N LYS A 250 -20.21 -52.32 -17.54
CA LYS A 250 -19.16 -52.31 -18.60
C LYS A 250 -19.77 -51.93 -19.99
N VAL A 251 -19.05 -51.77 -21.12
CA VAL A 251 -17.72 -52.25 -21.57
C VAL A 251 -17.03 -51.25 -22.52
N GLU A 252 -15.73 -51.42 -22.69
CA GLU A 252 -14.83 -50.77 -23.67
C GLU A 252 -14.34 -51.84 -24.71
N PRO A 253 -13.21 -51.75 -25.45
CA PRO A 253 -12.38 -50.63 -25.98
C PRO A 253 -11.93 -50.82 -27.49
N ILE A 254 -11.38 -49.79 -28.18
CA ILE A 254 -10.42 -49.94 -29.34
C ILE A 254 -9.46 -48.72 -29.42
N GLU A 255 -8.23 -48.91 -29.93
CA GLU A 255 -7.09 -47.97 -29.98
C GLU A 255 -6.79 -47.30 -31.36
N HIS A 256 -5.91 -46.28 -31.32
CA HIS A 256 -4.77 -45.97 -32.23
C HIS A 256 -4.89 -45.43 -33.70
N THR A 257 -4.34 -44.21 -33.87
CA THR A 257 -3.39 -43.69 -34.91
C THR A 257 -3.82 -43.37 -36.37
N GLU A 258 -3.10 -42.37 -36.92
CA GLU A 258 -2.66 -42.12 -38.31
C GLU A 258 -3.12 -40.84 -39.05
N GLU A 259 -2.26 -40.45 -40.00
CA GLU A 259 -2.14 -39.16 -40.68
C GLU A 259 -3.00 -39.09 -41.96
N LYS A 260 -3.39 -37.87 -42.41
CA LYS A 260 -2.98 -37.33 -43.72
C LYS A 260 -3.48 -35.89 -43.98
N LYS A 261 -3.12 -35.39 -45.16
CA LYS A 261 -2.85 -33.98 -45.52
C LYS A 261 -3.49 -33.66 -46.89
N ILE A 262 -3.54 -32.37 -47.25
CA ILE A 262 -3.84 -31.81 -48.61
C ILE A 262 -5.35 -31.71 -48.93
N GLY A 263 -5.87 -30.58 -49.45
CA GLY A 263 -5.24 -29.27 -49.68
C GLY A 263 -6.12 -28.23 -50.40
N GLU A 264 -5.64 -26.98 -50.45
CA GLU A 264 -5.80 -25.92 -51.50
C GLU A 264 -7.22 -25.51 -51.98
N THR A 265 -7.62 -24.23 -52.11
CA THR A 265 -7.08 -22.86 -51.88
C THR A 265 -8.26 -21.95 -51.41
N LYS A 266 -8.23 -20.63 -51.12
CA LYS A 266 -7.41 -19.43 -51.44
C LYS A 266 -7.04 -18.65 -50.15
N VAL A 267 -6.25 -17.57 -50.10
CA VAL A 267 -5.89 -16.38 -50.94
C VAL A 267 -6.93 -15.25 -51.01
N GLU A 268 -6.96 -14.39 -49.98
CA GLU A 268 -6.73 -12.94 -50.15
C GLU A 268 -6.50 -12.19 -48.80
N HIS A 269 -5.66 -11.15 -48.83
CA HIS A 269 -5.56 -10.06 -47.85
C HIS A 269 -4.91 -10.27 -46.45
N THR A 270 -3.63 -10.67 -46.44
CA THR A 270 -2.67 -10.26 -45.37
C THR A 270 -1.38 -9.66 -45.93
N GLU A 271 -1.46 -8.47 -46.54
CA GLU A 271 -0.29 -7.62 -46.82
C GLU A 271 -0.62 -6.14 -46.59
N LYS A 272 -0.46 -5.63 -45.35
CA LYS A 272 -0.36 -4.16 -45.12
C LYS A 272 0.17 -3.65 -43.77
N ASN A 273 0.41 -4.48 -42.75
CA ASN A 273 0.73 -3.96 -41.40
C ASN A 273 2.12 -4.27 -40.81
N GLU A 274 2.99 -5.04 -41.49
CA GLU A 274 4.34 -5.30 -40.98
C GLU A 274 5.41 -4.28 -41.43
N LYS A 275 5.11 -3.43 -42.41
CA LYS A 275 6.05 -2.41 -42.92
C LYS A 275 6.07 -1.09 -42.12
N LYS A 276 5.40 -1.00 -40.95
CA LYS A 276 5.28 0.25 -40.17
C LYS A 276 6.07 0.32 -38.86
N VAL A 277 6.71 -0.77 -38.42
CA VAL A 277 7.43 -0.82 -37.11
C VAL A 277 8.97 -0.78 -37.23
N GLN A 278 9.54 -1.00 -38.43
CA GLN A 278 11.00 -0.95 -38.63
C GLN A 278 11.57 0.45 -38.99
N VAL A 279 10.73 1.47 -39.20
CA VAL A 279 11.17 2.80 -39.70
C VAL A 279 11.61 3.75 -38.57
N GLU A 280 11.11 3.60 -37.34
CA GLU A 280 11.45 4.52 -36.24
C GLU A 280 12.77 4.20 -35.52
N ARG A 281 13.29 2.96 -35.62
CA ARG A 281 14.60 2.58 -35.03
C ARG A 281 15.83 3.12 -35.77
N LYS A 282 15.68 3.83 -36.90
CA LYS A 282 16.80 4.42 -37.66
C LYS A 282 16.96 5.95 -37.55
N LYS A 283 16.11 6.65 -36.77
CA LYS A 283 16.18 8.12 -36.61
C LYS A 283 16.88 8.65 -35.34
N PHE A 284 17.20 7.79 -34.36
CA PHE A 284 17.83 8.23 -33.10
C PHE A 284 19.34 7.98 -32.97
N ALA A 285 19.98 7.38 -33.99
CA ALA A 285 21.39 6.95 -33.93
C ALA A 285 22.36 7.85 -34.73
N ARG A 286 22.01 9.12 -35.01
CA ARG A 286 22.73 9.95 -35.98
C ARG A 286 22.92 11.42 -35.59
N HIS A 287 23.05 11.72 -34.29
CA HIS A 287 23.25 13.10 -33.79
C HIS A 287 24.29 13.27 -32.66
N GLU A 288 25.17 12.29 -32.44
CA GLU A 288 26.41 12.48 -31.66
C GLU A 288 27.59 11.81 -32.38
N ARG A 289 28.08 12.47 -33.43
CA ARG A 289 29.42 12.25 -34.03
C ARG A 289 29.71 13.31 -35.10
N ASN A 290 30.24 14.46 -34.65
CA ASN A 290 31.25 15.28 -35.32
C ASN A 290 31.31 16.65 -34.63
N GLU A 291 32.44 16.98 -33.98
CA GLU A 291 33.37 18.03 -34.44
C GLU A 291 34.69 17.92 -33.64
N PRO A 292 35.81 18.53 -34.10
CA PRO A 292 37.09 17.79 -34.16
C PRO A 292 38.15 18.16 -33.11
N LYS A 293 39.22 17.35 -33.06
CA LYS A 293 40.47 17.63 -32.33
C LYS A 293 41.56 18.16 -33.27
N LYS A 294 42.12 19.34 -32.96
CA LYS A 294 43.57 19.66 -32.96
C LYS A 294 43.79 21.09 -32.47
N ILE A 295 44.72 21.28 -31.53
CA ILE A 295 45.99 22.01 -31.66
C ILE A 295 46.89 21.55 -30.50
N GLU A 296 48.20 21.65 -30.67
CA GLU A 296 49.22 20.87 -29.95
C GLU A 296 49.77 21.52 -28.67
N ASN A 297 50.31 20.65 -27.81
CA ASN A 297 51.36 20.80 -26.80
C ASN A 297 51.89 22.20 -26.44
N LYS A 298 51.98 22.45 -25.12
CA LYS A 298 53.23 22.90 -24.48
C LYS A 298 53.30 22.41 -23.03
N GLU A 299 54.42 21.81 -22.67
CA GLU A 299 54.74 21.43 -21.29
C GLU A 299 54.99 22.68 -20.43
N LYS A 300 54.59 22.65 -19.16
CA LYS A 300 55.54 22.88 -18.06
C LYS A 300 55.01 22.43 -16.70
N VAL A 301 55.91 21.81 -15.96
CA VAL A 301 55.79 21.40 -14.55
C VAL A 301 55.56 22.63 -13.66
N LYS A 302 54.65 22.51 -12.69
CA LYS A 302 54.77 23.17 -11.38
C LYS A 302 53.90 22.44 -10.35
N GLU A 303 54.55 21.66 -9.49
CA GLU A 303 53.99 21.25 -8.20
C GLU A 303 54.07 22.42 -7.23
N GLU A 304 53.06 22.59 -6.36
CA GLU A 304 53.06 23.47 -5.17
C GLU A 304 51.79 23.13 -4.33
N PRO A 305 51.77 23.34 -3.00
CA PRO A 305 52.30 22.31 -2.09
C PRO A 305 51.27 21.73 -1.10
N LYS A 306 51.70 20.72 -0.31
CA LYS A 306 50.87 19.97 0.67
C LYS A 306 51.03 20.42 2.14
N GLU A 307 51.68 21.56 2.41
CA GLU A 307 52.23 21.86 3.74
C GLU A 307 51.25 22.45 4.78
N GLU A 308 50.18 23.15 4.38
CA GLU A 308 49.23 23.80 5.32
C GLU A 308 48.48 22.83 6.28
N LYS A 309 48.61 21.50 6.13
CA LYS A 309 47.99 20.51 7.02
C LYS A 309 48.96 19.87 8.02
N ALA A 310 50.25 20.20 7.99
CA ALA A 310 51.23 19.72 8.96
C ALA A 310 51.34 20.64 10.19
N GLU A 311 51.34 21.97 9.99
CA GLU A 311 51.62 22.95 11.04
C GLU A 311 50.50 23.04 12.09
N HIS A 312 49.24 23.12 11.64
CA HIS A 312 48.05 23.08 12.53
C HIS A 312 47.90 21.78 13.35
N LYS A 313 48.74 20.77 13.10
CA LYS A 313 48.77 19.52 13.87
C LYS A 313 49.92 19.46 14.89
N LYS A 314 50.95 20.31 14.76
CA LYS A 314 52.04 20.45 15.75
C LYS A 314 51.66 21.41 16.87
N GLU A 315 51.11 22.57 16.52
CA GLU A 315 50.71 23.62 17.48
C GLU A 315 49.65 23.16 18.50
N ASN A 316 48.89 22.11 18.15
CA ASN A 316 47.84 21.52 18.99
C ASN A 316 48.34 20.32 19.84
N VAL A 317 49.62 19.97 19.74
CA VAL A 317 50.31 18.99 20.60
C VAL A 317 51.13 19.73 21.67
N GLU A 318 51.89 20.76 21.32
CA GLU A 318 52.61 21.61 22.30
C GLU A 318 51.67 22.21 23.36
N LYS A 319 50.54 22.80 22.94
CA LYS A 319 49.48 23.33 23.84
C LYS A 319 48.79 22.26 24.70
N LYS A 320 49.15 20.99 24.53
CA LYS A 320 48.64 19.85 25.30
C LYS A 320 49.68 19.31 26.28
N GLU A 321 50.96 19.51 26.02
CA GLU A 321 52.07 19.11 26.91
C GLU A 321 52.31 20.19 27.98
N GLU A 322 52.33 21.49 27.62
CA GLU A 322 52.38 22.60 28.60
C GLU A 322 51.24 22.57 29.64
N ARG A 323 50.14 21.90 29.31
CA ARG A 323 48.95 21.79 30.17
C ARG A 323 48.97 20.60 31.13
N VAL A 324 50.01 19.75 31.05
CA VAL A 324 50.20 18.57 31.90
C VAL A 324 51.32 18.79 32.93
N GLU A 325 52.33 19.61 32.64
CA GLU A 325 53.38 19.98 33.62
C GLU A 325 52.98 21.12 34.57
N GLY A 326 51.84 21.78 34.33
CA GLY A 326 51.32 22.90 35.13
C GLY A 326 50.33 22.52 36.25
N LYS A 327 50.29 21.27 36.72
CA LYS A 327 49.38 20.79 37.78
C LYS A 327 49.93 19.63 38.60
#